data_AF-Q64CM4-F1
#
_entry.id   AF-Q64CM4-F1
#
_cell.length_a   1.000
_cell.length_b   1.000
_cell.length_c   1.000
_cell.angle_alpha   90.00
_cell.angle_beta   90.00
_cell.angle_gamma   90.00
#
_symmetry.space_group_name_H-M   'P 1'
#
loop_
_entity.id
_entity.type
_entity.pdbx_description
1 polymer ?
#
loop_
_entity_poly.entity_id
_entity_poly.type
_entity_poly.pdbx_seq_one_letter_code
_entity_poly.pdbx_strand_id
1 'polypeptide(L)'
;MWLTAILGMATKFVECTLALAFREKLPDGTMIGGPFHYLKRGLKSTRLGLVLGMASAAAGAFSSIGGGNMAQANSVSLALKDTFHIPGIVTGVLLALAVGIVVIGGIKRLGSVAGNLVPFMAVIYISAAMVVLVLNFKEVPEAFLLIIQSALSGHAAVGGFAGATVARTMRFGIARGVFSNEAGFGSAPMAHATAKTLQSVRQGLIAMLGPFIDTIVVCTMTGLVIVSTGAWETGKTSTRLSIYAFN
;
A
#
# COMPACT_ATOMS: atom_id res chain seq x y z
N MET A 1 -0.72 0.82 -12.06
CA MET A 1 -1.29 0.80 -10.69
C MET A 1 -2.76 0.39 -10.68
N TRP A 2 -3.64 0.92 -11.55
CA TRP A 2 -5.05 0.51 -11.54
C TRP A 2 -5.28 -0.99 -11.78
N LEU A 3 -4.62 -1.58 -12.78
CA LEU A 3 -4.74 -3.02 -13.05
C LEU A 3 -4.30 -3.88 -11.85
N THR A 4 -3.22 -3.50 -11.17
CA THR A 4 -2.76 -4.21 -9.96
C THR A 4 -3.73 -4.06 -8.80
N ALA A 5 -4.45 -2.94 -8.70
CA ALA A 5 -5.48 -2.78 -7.67
C ALA A 5 -6.70 -3.63 -7.95
N ILE A 6 -7.18 -3.66 -9.20
CA ILE A 6 -8.35 -4.46 -9.60
C ILE A 6 -8.10 -5.95 -9.36
N LEU A 7 -6.98 -6.47 -9.87
CA LEU A 7 -6.59 -7.86 -9.61
C LEU A 7 -6.26 -8.08 -8.13
N GLY A 8 -5.65 -7.08 -7.49
CA GLY A 8 -5.30 -7.10 -6.09
C GLY A 8 -6.51 -7.17 -5.15
N MET A 9 -7.66 -6.61 -5.53
CA MET A 9 -8.91 -6.75 -4.78
C MET A 9 -9.32 -8.22 -4.67
N ALA A 10 -9.28 -8.95 -5.79
CA ALA A 10 -9.59 -10.38 -5.81
C ALA A 10 -8.56 -11.19 -5.00
N THR A 11 -7.27 -10.91 -5.16
CA THR A 11 -6.21 -11.57 -4.38
C THR A 11 -6.41 -11.35 -2.88
N LYS A 12 -6.59 -10.10 -2.46
CA LYS A 12 -6.74 -9.73 -1.05
C LYS A 12 -8.01 -10.27 -0.42
N PHE A 13 -9.10 -10.35 -1.19
CA PHE A 13 -10.33 -11.05 -0.79
C PHE A 13 -10.04 -12.51 -0.42
N VAL A 14 -9.37 -13.25 -1.30
CA VAL A 14 -9.06 -14.67 -1.07
C VAL A 14 -8.11 -14.84 0.11
N GLU A 15 -7.01 -14.09 0.15
CA GLU A 15 -6.02 -14.20 1.22
C GLU A 15 -6.64 -13.95 2.61
N CYS A 16 -7.46 -12.89 2.74
CA CYS A 16 -8.09 -12.55 4.01
C CYS A 16 -9.22 -13.53 4.39
N THR A 17 -9.96 -14.05 3.41
CA THR A 17 -10.96 -15.10 3.64
C THR A 17 -10.30 -16.37 4.17
N LEU A 18 -9.19 -16.80 3.56
CA LEU A 18 -8.42 -17.96 4.01
C LEU A 18 -7.81 -17.73 5.40
N ALA A 19 -7.25 -16.56 5.66
CA ALA A 19 -6.68 -16.25 6.97
C ALA A 19 -7.72 -16.36 8.08
N LEU A 20 -8.97 -15.92 7.86
CA LEU A 20 -10.05 -16.14 8.84
C LEU A 20 -10.56 -17.58 8.90
N ALA A 21 -10.57 -18.30 7.78
CA ALA A 21 -11.02 -19.70 7.76
C ALA A 21 -10.07 -20.62 8.53
N PHE A 22 -8.78 -20.34 8.49
CA PHE A 22 -7.75 -21.20 9.08
C PHE A 22 -7.15 -20.68 10.39
N ARG A 23 -7.48 -19.45 10.84
CA ARG A 23 -6.91 -18.88 12.09
C ARG A 23 -7.13 -19.76 13.31
N GLU A 24 -6.29 -19.55 14.30
CA GLU A 24 -6.32 -20.24 15.58
C GLU A 24 -6.47 -19.24 16.72
N LYS A 25 -7.14 -19.67 17.79
CA LYS A 25 -7.22 -18.93 19.04
C LYS A 25 -6.12 -19.44 19.97
N LEU A 26 -5.24 -18.54 20.37
CA LEU A 26 -4.15 -18.84 21.29
C LEU A 26 -4.66 -18.96 22.75
N PRO A 27 -3.88 -19.57 23.66
CA PRO A 27 -4.27 -19.74 25.07
C PRO A 27 -4.54 -18.42 25.82
N ASP A 28 -3.89 -17.34 25.40
CA ASP A 28 -4.10 -15.98 25.93
C ASP A 28 -5.38 -15.30 25.39
N GLY A 29 -6.13 -16.01 24.54
CA GLY A 29 -7.35 -15.54 23.92
C GLY A 29 -7.16 -14.67 22.67
N THR A 30 -5.92 -14.42 22.24
CA THR A 30 -5.64 -13.72 20.98
C THR A 30 -5.85 -14.63 19.78
N MET A 31 -6.02 -14.02 18.60
CA MET A 31 -6.19 -14.76 17.34
C MET A 31 -4.91 -14.64 16.51
N ILE A 32 -4.42 -15.77 16.01
CA ILE A 32 -3.30 -15.84 15.08
C ILE A 32 -3.76 -16.40 13.74
N GLY A 33 -3.35 -15.75 12.65
CA GLY A 33 -3.68 -16.19 11.30
C GLY A 33 -2.88 -15.44 10.25
N GLY A 34 -2.98 -15.90 9.01
CA GLY A 34 -2.21 -15.38 7.88
C GLY A 34 -1.64 -16.50 7.01
N PRO A 35 -0.80 -16.15 6.01
CA PRO A 35 -0.27 -17.09 5.03
C PRO A 35 0.47 -18.26 5.63
N PHE A 36 1.31 -18.00 6.61
CA PHE A 36 2.07 -19.04 7.31
C PHE A 36 1.17 -20.12 7.94
N HIS A 37 -0.06 -19.75 8.30
CA HIS A 37 -0.99 -20.63 8.98
C HIS A 37 -1.93 -21.35 8.00
N TYR A 38 -2.52 -20.65 7.03
CA TYR A 38 -3.38 -21.30 6.03
C TYR A 38 -2.58 -22.13 5.02
N LEU A 39 -1.29 -21.83 4.75
CA LEU A 39 -0.45 -22.68 3.90
C LEU A 39 -0.11 -23.98 4.64
N LYS A 40 0.21 -23.89 5.93
CA LYS A 40 0.51 -25.07 6.77
C LYS A 40 -0.70 -25.98 6.94
N ARG A 41 -1.90 -25.42 7.11
CA ARG A 41 -3.12 -26.19 7.46
C ARG A 41 -4.06 -26.45 6.28
N GLY A 42 -4.02 -25.62 5.25
CA GLY A 42 -4.92 -25.70 4.09
C GLY A 42 -4.39 -26.56 2.94
N LEU A 43 -3.08 -26.80 2.88
CA LEU A 43 -2.49 -27.68 1.87
C LEU A 43 -2.59 -29.15 2.29
N LYS A 44 -2.98 -30.03 1.36
CA LYS A 44 -3.05 -31.49 1.58
C LYS A 44 -1.68 -32.11 1.89
N SER A 45 -0.61 -31.51 1.38
CA SER A 45 0.76 -31.96 1.64
C SER A 45 1.34 -31.22 2.84
N THR A 46 1.51 -31.93 3.96
CA THR A 46 2.07 -31.38 5.20
C THR A 46 3.47 -30.81 5.02
N ARG A 47 4.32 -31.46 4.21
CA ARG A 47 5.69 -30.98 3.95
C ARG A 47 5.68 -29.68 3.14
N LEU A 48 4.91 -29.63 2.06
CA LEU A 48 4.83 -28.43 1.21
C LEU A 48 4.21 -27.26 1.98
N GLY A 49 3.15 -27.52 2.74
CA GLY A 49 2.50 -26.50 3.56
C GLY A 49 3.41 -25.92 4.63
N LEU A 50 4.22 -26.76 5.28
CA LEU A 50 5.19 -26.30 6.27
C LEU A 50 6.31 -25.45 5.63
N VAL A 51 6.87 -25.88 4.49
CA VAL A 51 7.92 -25.13 3.78
C VAL A 51 7.41 -23.78 3.31
N LEU A 52 6.25 -23.74 2.62
CA LEU A 52 5.67 -22.49 2.13
C LEU A 52 5.22 -21.59 3.27
N GLY A 53 4.68 -22.17 4.35
CA GLY A 53 4.28 -21.41 5.53
C GLY A 53 5.49 -20.73 6.19
N MET A 54 6.58 -21.46 6.40
CA MET A 54 7.82 -20.91 6.95
C MET A 54 8.45 -19.86 6.02
N ALA A 55 8.47 -20.11 4.70
CA ALA A 55 8.97 -19.15 3.73
C ALA A 55 8.15 -17.85 3.75
N SER A 56 6.82 -17.94 3.85
CA SER A 56 5.95 -16.76 3.93
C SER A 56 6.15 -15.98 5.24
N ALA A 57 6.37 -16.66 6.37
CA ALA A 57 6.67 -16.02 7.65
C ALA A 57 8.02 -15.27 7.60
N ALA A 58 9.05 -15.92 7.05
CA ALA A 58 10.37 -15.31 6.89
C ALA A 58 10.31 -14.10 5.94
N ALA A 59 9.68 -14.26 4.77
CA ALA A 59 9.50 -13.19 3.80
C ALA A 59 8.72 -12.00 4.40
N GLY A 60 7.64 -12.28 5.12
CA GLY A 60 6.86 -11.24 5.83
C GLY A 60 7.70 -10.50 6.87
N ALA A 61 8.50 -11.22 7.67
CA ALA A 61 9.38 -10.63 8.66
C ALA A 61 10.42 -9.70 8.02
N PHE A 62 11.16 -10.16 7.01
CA PHE A 62 12.15 -9.32 6.31
C PHE A 62 11.50 -8.13 5.59
N SER A 63 10.36 -8.37 4.96
CA SER A 63 9.65 -7.34 4.21
C SER A 63 9.11 -6.22 5.11
N SER A 64 8.70 -6.56 6.34
CA SER A 64 8.24 -5.57 7.33
C SER A 64 9.32 -4.54 7.71
N ILE A 65 10.59 -4.95 7.71
CA ILE A 65 11.73 -4.05 8.00
C ILE A 65 11.93 -3.08 6.83
N GLY A 66 11.94 -3.58 5.60
CA GLY A 66 12.15 -2.75 4.41
C GLY A 66 10.97 -1.83 4.13
N GLY A 67 9.81 -2.41 3.80
CA GLY A 67 8.63 -1.68 3.36
C GLY A 67 7.86 -1.01 4.49
N GLY A 68 7.69 -1.71 5.62
CA GLY A 68 6.89 -1.23 6.75
C GLY A 68 7.60 -0.23 7.66
N ASN A 69 8.94 -0.25 7.71
CA ASN A 69 9.73 0.61 8.59
C ASN A 69 10.65 1.56 7.81
N MET A 70 11.72 1.04 7.17
CA MET A 70 12.78 1.87 6.60
C MET A 70 12.27 2.83 5.52
N ALA A 71 11.45 2.36 4.57
CA ALA A 71 10.93 3.19 3.49
C ALA A 71 9.99 4.30 3.98
N GLN A 72 9.15 4.00 4.97
CA GLN A 72 8.17 4.95 5.52
C GLN A 72 8.87 6.02 6.36
N ALA A 73 9.75 5.62 7.29
CA ALA A 73 10.51 6.55 8.12
C ALA A 73 11.43 7.46 7.28
N ASN A 74 12.04 6.92 6.22
CA ASN A 74 12.85 7.70 5.29
C ASN A 74 12.02 8.75 4.53
N SER A 75 10.81 8.39 4.07
CA SER A 75 9.94 9.32 3.35
C SER A 75 9.49 10.50 4.20
N VAL A 76 9.16 10.26 5.48
CA VAL A 76 8.83 11.33 6.44
C VAL A 76 10.05 12.20 6.75
N SER A 77 11.21 11.57 6.97
CA SER A 77 12.47 12.27 7.22
C SER A 77 12.85 13.20 6.06
N LEU A 78 12.67 12.75 4.81
CA LEU A 78 12.91 13.55 3.61
C LEU A 78 11.98 14.77 3.56
N ALA A 79 10.68 14.58 3.80
CA ALA A 79 9.70 15.68 3.82
C ALA A 79 10.05 16.74 4.88
N LEU A 80 10.31 16.31 6.13
CA LEU A 80 10.61 17.24 7.22
C LEU A 80 11.94 17.96 7.02
N LYS A 81 12.93 17.29 6.44
CA LYS A 81 14.22 17.90 6.11
C LYS A 81 14.07 18.95 5.01
N ASP A 82 13.36 18.64 3.92
CA ASP A 82 13.26 19.56 2.78
C ASP A 82 12.32 20.74 3.07
N THR A 83 11.24 20.55 3.83
CA THR A 83 10.26 21.62 4.13
C THR A 83 10.64 22.43 5.36
N PHE A 84 11.11 21.78 6.43
CA PHE A 84 11.33 22.41 7.74
C PHE A 84 12.80 22.41 8.19
N HIS A 85 13.71 21.92 7.35
CA HIS A 85 15.15 21.82 7.67
C HIS A 85 15.45 21.00 8.94
N ILE A 86 14.54 20.08 9.32
CA ILE A 86 14.72 19.23 10.49
C ILE A 86 15.73 18.11 10.16
N PRO A 87 16.80 17.93 10.96
CA PRO A 87 17.76 16.85 10.73
C PRO A 87 17.12 15.47 10.84
N GLY A 88 17.47 14.57 9.92
CA GLY A 88 16.84 13.25 9.83
C GLY A 88 16.97 12.38 11.09
N ILE A 89 18.03 12.58 11.89
CA ILE A 89 18.20 11.87 13.17
C ILE A 89 17.16 12.30 14.21
N VAL A 90 16.78 13.57 14.23
CA VAL A 90 15.75 14.11 15.13
C VAL A 90 14.39 13.52 14.74
N THR A 91 14.07 13.55 13.44
CA THR A 91 12.85 12.90 12.92
C THR A 91 12.80 11.41 13.28
N GLY A 92 13.92 10.70 13.11
CA GLY A 92 14.01 9.27 13.42
C GLY A 92 13.76 8.96 14.90
N VAL A 93 14.38 9.71 15.82
CA VAL A 93 14.18 9.54 17.27
C VAL A 93 12.74 9.82 17.67
N LEU A 94 12.15 10.92 17.17
CA LEU A 94 10.76 11.27 17.48
C LEU A 94 9.77 10.23 16.95
N LEU A 95 9.97 9.76 15.71
CA LEU A 95 9.14 8.68 15.14
C LEU A 95 9.29 7.38 15.93
N ALA A 96 10.51 7.01 16.32
CA ALA A 96 10.75 5.80 17.11
C ALA A 96 10.03 5.85 18.47
N LEU A 97 10.09 6.99 19.16
CA LEU A 97 9.36 7.20 20.42
C LEU A 97 7.84 7.13 20.22
N ALA A 98 7.32 7.85 19.22
CA ALA A 98 5.89 7.89 18.94
C ALA A 98 5.33 6.50 18.57
N VAL A 99 6.01 5.78 17.68
CA VAL A 99 5.63 4.41 17.29
C VAL A 99 5.79 3.45 18.47
N GLY A 100 6.87 3.57 19.24
CA GLY A 100 7.12 2.74 20.43
C GLY A 100 5.99 2.81 21.46
N ILE A 101 5.48 4.01 21.74
CA ILE A 101 4.33 4.22 22.64
C ILE A 101 3.11 3.42 22.18
N VAL A 102 2.85 3.34 20.87
CA VAL A 102 1.71 2.62 20.31
C VAL A 102 1.94 1.11 20.32
N VAL A 103 3.10 0.66 19.86
CA VAL A 103 3.43 -0.77 19.67
C VAL A 103 3.57 -1.50 21.01
N ILE A 104 4.17 -0.89 22.03
CA ILE A 104 4.31 -1.50 23.37
C ILE A 104 2.94 -1.81 24.00
N GLY A 105 1.90 -1.05 23.63
CA GLY A 105 0.52 -1.31 24.09
C GLY A 105 -0.20 -2.49 23.42
N GLY A 106 0.46 -3.19 22.48
CA GLY A 106 -0.07 -4.38 21.82
C GLY A 106 -1.19 -4.10 20.81
N ILE A 107 -1.77 -5.18 20.27
CA ILE A 107 -2.65 -5.12 19.08
C ILE A 107 -3.95 -4.35 19.30
N LYS A 108 -4.47 -4.32 20.54
CA LYS A 108 -5.67 -3.53 20.89
C LYS A 108 -5.40 -2.04 20.78
N ARG A 109 -4.24 -1.56 21.29
CA ARG A 109 -3.84 -0.15 21.19
C ARG A 109 -3.55 0.22 19.76
N LEU A 110 -2.84 -0.64 19.03
CA LEU A 110 -2.54 -0.44 17.61
C LEU A 110 -3.83 -0.29 16.78
N GLY A 111 -4.81 -1.17 16.98
CA GLY A 111 -6.10 -1.08 16.31
C GLY A 111 -6.90 0.19 16.66
N SER A 112 -6.87 0.63 17.93
CA SER A 112 -7.54 1.87 18.37
C SER A 112 -6.91 3.12 17.74
N VAL A 113 -5.57 3.21 17.75
CA VAL A 113 -4.86 4.35 17.14
C VAL A 113 -5.07 4.35 15.62
N ALA A 114 -4.87 3.22 14.95
CA ALA A 114 -5.07 3.12 13.51
C ALA A 114 -6.53 3.40 13.10
N GLY A 115 -7.50 2.91 13.89
CA GLY A 115 -8.93 3.11 13.62
C GLY A 115 -9.36 4.58 13.61
N ASN A 116 -8.66 5.45 14.34
CA ASN A 116 -8.93 6.90 14.34
C ASN A 116 -8.01 7.66 13.37
N LEU A 117 -6.73 7.29 13.33
CA LEU A 117 -5.72 7.99 12.52
C LEU A 117 -5.92 7.78 11.02
N VAL A 118 -6.25 6.55 10.60
CA VAL A 118 -6.39 6.19 9.18
C VAL A 118 -7.55 6.93 8.49
N PRO A 119 -8.77 7.00 9.07
CA PRO A 119 -9.83 7.81 8.48
C PRO A 119 -9.49 9.30 8.45
N PHE A 120 -8.89 9.82 9.53
CA PHE A 120 -8.51 11.23 9.61
C PHE A 120 -7.48 11.61 8.54
N MET A 121 -6.40 10.83 8.39
CA MET A 121 -5.38 11.10 7.37
C MET A 121 -5.94 11.00 5.95
N ALA A 122 -6.85 10.03 5.69
CA ALA A 122 -7.47 9.86 4.38
C ALA A 122 -8.35 11.07 4.02
N VAL A 123 -9.18 11.54 4.97
CA VAL A 123 -10.04 12.71 4.76
C VAL A 123 -9.21 13.95 4.45
N ILE A 124 -8.15 14.22 5.23
CA ILE A 124 -7.27 15.38 4.99
C ILE A 124 -6.63 15.29 3.61
N TYR A 125 -6.05 14.13 3.27
CA TYR A 125 -5.33 13.97 2.02
C TYR A 125 -6.25 14.09 0.80
N ILE A 126 -7.41 13.40 0.83
CA ILE A 126 -8.41 13.47 -0.23
C ILE A 126 -8.94 14.90 -0.38
N SER A 127 -9.19 15.60 0.72
CA SER A 127 -9.67 16.99 0.68
C SER A 127 -8.62 17.92 0.05
N ALA A 128 -7.36 17.81 0.46
CA ALA A 128 -6.27 18.61 -0.11
C ALA A 128 -6.08 18.33 -1.60
N ALA A 129 -6.07 17.05 -2.01
CA ALA A 129 -5.96 16.68 -3.40
C ALA A 129 -7.17 17.16 -4.22
N MET A 130 -8.38 17.09 -3.65
CA MET A 130 -9.59 17.59 -4.30
C MET A 130 -9.53 19.10 -4.54
N VAL A 131 -9.01 19.89 -3.58
CA VAL A 131 -8.80 21.33 -3.77
C VAL A 131 -7.88 21.59 -4.97
N VAL A 132 -6.73 20.91 -5.05
CA VAL A 132 -5.79 21.09 -6.17
C VAL A 132 -6.42 20.69 -7.51
N LEU A 133 -7.18 19.59 -7.55
CA LEU A 133 -7.85 19.12 -8.77
C LEU A 133 -8.97 20.05 -9.22
N VAL A 134 -9.69 20.69 -8.29
CA VAL A 134 -10.71 21.70 -8.63
C VAL A 134 -10.03 22.97 -9.17
N LEU A 135 -8.91 23.39 -8.59
CA LEU A 135 -8.13 24.54 -9.10
C LEU A 135 -7.55 24.26 -10.49
N ASN A 136 -7.20 23.00 -10.79
CA ASN A 136 -6.68 22.56 -12.09
C ASN A 136 -7.74 21.80 -12.93
N PHE A 137 -9.03 22.07 -12.73
CA PHE A 137 -10.11 21.24 -13.30
C PHE A 137 -10.05 21.09 -14.83
N LYS A 138 -9.56 22.12 -15.55
CA LYS A 138 -9.40 22.09 -17.01
C LYS A 138 -8.36 21.07 -17.48
N GLU A 139 -7.32 20.85 -16.68
CA GLU A 139 -6.21 19.95 -16.99
C GLU A 139 -6.52 18.49 -16.62
N VAL A 140 -7.52 18.25 -15.76
CA VAL A 140 -7.84 16.90 -15.27
C VAL A 140 -8.21 15.92 -16.42
N PRO A 141 -9.07 16.28 -17.40
CA PRO A 141 -9.36 15.41 -18.53
C PRO A 141 -8.11 15.09 -19.38
N GLU A 142 -7.25 16.09 -19.61
CA GLU A 142 -6.00 15.91 -20.36
C GLU A 142 -5.02 15.02 -19.60
N ALA A 143 -4.91 15.18 -18.28
CA ALA A 143 -4.12 14.31 -17.42
C ALA A 143 -4.57 12.83 -17.50
N PHE A 144 -5.87 12.57 -17.51
CA PHE A 144 -6.40 11.21 -17.71
C PHE A 144 -6.03 10.64 -19.07
N LEU A 145 -6.21 11.42 -20.14
CA LEU A 145 -5.85 11.01 -21.50
C LEU A 145 -4.35 10.73 -21.60
N LEU A 146 -3.51 11.60 -21.06
CA LEU A 146 -2.06 11.43 -21.05
C LEU A 146 -1.64 10.15 -20.32
N ILE A 147 -2.23 9.85 -19.16
CA ILE A 147 -1.93 8.62 -18.41
C ILE A 147 -2.27 7.37 -19.24
N ILE A 148 -3.48 7.33 -19.83
CA ILE A 148 -3.95 6.17 -20.61
C ILE A 148 -3.13 6.02 -21.88
N GLN A 149 -2.90 7.11 -22.61
CA GLN A 149 -2.06 7.11 -23.80
C GLN A 149 -0.65 6.68 -23.42
N SER A 150 0.03 7.32 -22.49
CA SER A 150 1.39 6.95 -22.08
C SER A 150 1.52 5.50 -21.59
N ALA A 151 0.46 4.91 -21.04
CA ALA A 151 0.45 3.52 -20.60
C ALA A 151 0.22 2.51 -21.75
N LEU A 152 -0.53 2.88 -22.79
CA LEU A 152 -0.95 1.98 -23.89
C LEU A 152 -0.22 2.27 -25.20
N SER A 153 0.11 3.53 -25.46
CA SER A 153 0.92 3.99 -26.57
C SER A 153 2.41 3.84 -26.21
N GLY A 154 2.97 2.66 -26.48
CA GLY A 154 4.21 2.70 -27.26
C GLY A 154 3.80 3.16 -28.64
N HIS A 155 4.42 4.19 -29.24
CA HIS A 155 4.15 4.55 -30.64
C HIS A 155 4.11 3.25 -31.47
N ALA A 156 2.90 2.85 -31.87
CA ALA A 156 2.63 1.50 -32.32
C ALA A 156 3.05 1.39 -33.79
N ALA A 157 4.32 1.08 -34.01
CA ALA A 157 4.86 0.42 -35.20
C ALA A 157 6.39 0.29 -35.07
N VAL A 158 6.91 -0.92 -34.91
CA VAL A 158 8.29 -1.33 -35.29
C VAL A 158 9.46 -0.70 -34.47
N GLY A 159 9.81 -1.23 -33.29
CA GLY A 159 11.14 -0.95 -32.68
C GLY A 159 11.35 -1.33 -31.20
N GLY A 160 12.53 -1.89 -30.89
CA GLY A 160 12.91 -2.35 -29.54
C GLY A 160 13.02 -1.27 -28.45
N PHE A 161 13.18 0.00 -28.83
CA PHE A 161 13.27 1.12 -27.88
C PHE A 161 11.91 1.52 -27.27
N ALA A 162 10.83 1.46 -28.04
CA ALA A 162 9.48 1.74 -27.55
C ALA A 162 8.96 0.61 -26.63
N GLY A 163 9.26 -0.65 -26.97
CA GLY A 163 8.95 -1.80 -26.12
C GLY A 163 9.61 -1.73 -24.75
N ALA A 164 10.86 -1.24 -24.68
CA ALA A 164 11.56 -1.02 -23.42
C ALA A 164 10.87 0.03 -22.53
N THR A 165 10.31 1.08 -23.13
CA THR A 165 9.60 2.15 -22.40
C THR A 165 8.28 1.65 -21.84
N VAL A 166 7.47 0.95 -22.63
CA VAL A 166 6.21 0.34 -22.15
C VAL A 166 6.49 -0.70 -21.06
N ALA A 167 7.48 -1.57 -21.27
CA ALA A 167 7.88 -2.56 -20.27
C ALA A 167 8.34 -1.90 -18.96
N ARG A 168 9.05 -0.77 -19.05
CA ARG A 168 9.48 0.01 -17.89
C ARG A 168 8.28 0.63 -17.16
N THR A 169 7.36 1.26 -17.89
CA THR A 169 6.12 1.84 -17.33
C THR A 169 5.29 0.76 -16.62
N MET A 170 5.10 -0.39 -17.25
CA MET A 170 4.40 -1.53 -16.64
C MET A 170 5.14 -2.03 -15.40
N ARG A 171 6.46 -2.25 -15.48
CA ARG A 171 7.27 -2.72 -14.35
C ARG A 171 7.13 -1.78 -13.14
N PHE A 172 7.31 -0.48 -13.33
CA PHE A 172 7.18 0.49 -12.23
C PHE A 172 5.74 0.61 -11.75
N GLY A 173 4.77 0.63 -12.65
CA GLY A 173 3.35 0.72 -12.32
C GLY A 173 2.83 -0.52 -11.59
N ILE A 174 3.36 -1.71 -11.87
CA ILE A 174 3.06 -2.94 -11.15
C ILE A 174 3.78 -2.96 -9.80
N ALA A 175 5.09 -2.71 -9.78
CA ALA A 175 5.88 -2.74 -8.55
C ALA A 175 5.36 -1.73 -7.51
N ARG A 176 5.08 -0.49 -7.93
CA ARG A 176 4.49 0.54 -7.04
C ARG A 176 3.05 0.22 -6.67
N GLY A 177 2.28 -0.34 -7.60
CA GLY A 177 0.90 -0.74 -7.33
C GLY A 177 0.80 -1.82 -6.27
N VAL A 178 1.54 -2.92 -6.43
CA VAL A 178 1.62 -4.01 -5.45
C VAL A 178 2.16 -3.53 -4.11
N PHE A 179 3.16 -2.64 -4.11
CA PHE A 179 3.69 -2.06 -2.88
C PHE A 179 2.67 -1.18 -2.15
N SER A 180 1.82 -0.45 -2.87
CA SER A 180 0.80 0.43 -2.28
C SER A 180 -0.36 -0.36 -1.66
N ASN A 181 -0.98 -1.24 -2.44
CA ASN A 181 -2.18 -1.95 -1.99
C ASN A 181 -1.89 -3.23 -1.18
N GLU A 182 -0.64 -3.68 -1.16
CA GLU A 182 -0.16 -4.89 -0.49
C GLU A 182 -0.92 -6.17 -0.88
N ALA A 183 -1.54 -6.21 -2.05
CA ALA A 183 -2.23 -7.41 -2.52
C ALA A 183 -1.21 -8.48 -2.93
N GLY A 184 -1.37 -9.72 -2.43
CA GLY A 184 -0.42 -10.80 -2.69
C GLY A 184 0.84 -10.74 -1.80
N PHE A 185 0.91 -9.77 -0.89
CA PHE A 185 2.06 -9.58 0.01
C PHE A 185 1.95 -10.43 1.29
N GLY A 186 0.74 -10.86 1.64
CA GLY A 186 0.47 -11.72 2.80
C GLY A 186 0.47 -11.03 4.18
N SER A 187 0.76 -9.73 4.25
CA SER A 187 0.71 -8.91 5.48
C SER A 187 -0.71 -8.61 5.94
N ALA A 188 -1.56 -8.09 5.05
CA ALA A 188 -2.94 -7.70 5.37
C ALA A 188 -3.79 -8.84 6.00
N PRO A 189 -3.71 -10.09 5.52
CA PRO A 189 -4.43 -11.21 6.13
C PRO A 189 -4.07 -11.44 7.62
N MET A 190 -2.85 -11.09 8.05
CA MET A 190 -2.45 -11.19 9.45
C MET A 190 -3.24 -10.24 10.34
N ALA A 191 -3.46 -9.00 9.88
CA ALA A 191 -4.29 -8.04 10.58
C ALA A 191 -5.77 -8.46 10.57
N HIS A 192 -6.29 -8.84 9.39
CA HIS A 192 -7.69 -9.25 9.25
C HIS A 192 -8.03 -10.52 10.05
N ALA A 193 -7.09 -11.45 10.25
CA ALA A 193 -7.31 -12.64 11.07
C ALA A 193 -7.74 -12.32 12.51
N THR A 194 -7.40 -11.14 13.02
CA THR A 194 -7.76 -10.68 14.37
C THR A 194 -9.18 -10.12 14.48
N ALA A 195 -9.89 -9.96 13.36
CA ALA A 195 -11.23 -9.39 13.33
C ALA A 195 -12.25 -10.24 14.11
N LYS A 196 -13.11 -9.59 14.90
CA LYS A 196 -14.18 -10.26 15.68
C LYS A 196 -15.40 -10.58 14.80
N THR A 197 -15.29 -11.63 14.01
CA THR A 197 -16.36 -12.12 13.12
C THR A 197 -16.27 -13.63 12.96
N LEU A 198 -17.40 -14.28 12.71
CA LEU A 198 -17.46 -15.69 12.35
C LEU A 198 -17.53 -15.91 10.83
N GLN A 199 -17.82 -14.85 10.08
CA GLN A 199 -17.98 -14.92 8.62
C GLN A 199 -16.67 -14.50 7.93
N SER A 200 -15.92 -15.49 7.44
CA SER A 200 -14.66 -15.28 6.71
C SER A 200 -14.87 -14.48 5.42
N VAL A 201 -15.88 -14.84 4.63
CA VAL A 201 -16.23 -14.16 3.37
C VAL A 201 -16.53 -12.68 3.59
N ARG A 202 -17.27 -12.35 4.65
CA ARG A 202 -17.57 -10.96 5.00
C ARG A 202 -16.31 -10.14 5.26
N GLN A 203 -15.30 -10.73 5.91
CA GLN A 203 -14.02 -10.04 6.08
C GLN A 203 -13.19 -9.98 4.81
N GLY A 204 -13.27 -10.97 3.94
CA GLY A 204 -12.70 -10.87 2.59
C GLY A 204 -13.25 -9.66 1.84
N LEU A 205 -14.57 -9.46 1.88
CA LEU A 205 -15.23 -8.31 1.24
C LEU A 205 -14.81 -6.97 1.85
N ILE A 206 -14.55 -6.92 3.16
CA ILE A 206 -14.02 -5.71 3.80
C ILE A 206 -12.56 -5.49 3.38
N ALA A 207 -11.75 -6.55 3.34
CA ALA A 207 -10.33 -6.47 3.00
C ALA A 207 -10.08 -6.00 1.56
N MET A 208 -10.95 -6.39 0.61
CA MET A 208 -10.84 -5.96 -0.78
C MET A 208 -11.10 -4.45 -0.98
N LEU A 209 -11.72 -3.77 0.00
CA LEU A 209 -11.85 -2.31 -0.04
C LEU A 209 -10.48 -1.62 0.11
N GLY A 210 -9.49 -2.29 0.70
CA GLY A 210 -8.14 -1.74 0.88
C GLY A 210 -7.51 -1.30 -0.45
N PRO A 211 -7.31 -2.20 -1.44
CA PRO A 211 -6.78 -1.82 -2.76
C PRO A 211 -7.62 -0.78 -3.50
N PHE A 212 -8.94 -0.76 -3.30
CA PHE A 212 -9.81 0.24 -3.90
C PHE A 212 -9.53 1.64 -3.32
N ILE A 213 -9.60 1.78 -1.98
CA ILE A 213 -9.39 3.07 -1.32
C ILE A 213 -7.95 3.55 -1.54
N ASP A 214 -6.96 2.67 -1.36
CA ASP A 214 -5.55 3.02 -1.49
C ASP A 214 -5.17 3.39 -2.93
N THR A 215 -5.41 2.49 -3.89
CA THR A 215 -4.85 2.66 -5.23
C THR A 215 -5.84 3.31 -6.21
N ILE A 216 -7.12 2.93 -6.17
CA ILE A 216 -8.11 3.47 -7.11
C ILE A 216 -8.52 4.89 -6.71
N VAL A 217 -8.62 5.18 -5.41
CA VAL A 217 -8.97 6.53 -4.93
C VAL A 217 -7.70 7.33 -4.66
N VAL A 218 -6.95 7.02 -3.61
CA VAL A 218 -5.87 7.90 -3.12
C VAL A 218 -4.74 8.04 -4.13
N CYS A 219 -4.17 6.95 -4.64
CA CYS A 219 -3.08 7.02 -5.62
C CYS A 219 -3.50 7.63 -6.96
N THR A 220 -4.75 7.46 -7.38
CA THR A 220 -5.27 8.14 -8.58
C THR A 220 -5.30 9.64 -8.36
N MET A 221 -5.82 10.10 -7.22
CA MET A 221 -5.80 11.53 -6.89
C MET A 221 -4.37 12.08 -6.84
N THR A 222 -3.44 11.37 -6.22
CA THR A 222 -2.01 11.75 -6.21
C THR A 222 -1.45 11.85 -7.63
N GLY A 223 -1.70 10.85 -8.47
CA GLY A 223 -1.23 10.82 -9.86
C GLY A 223 -1.81 11.96 -10.70
N LEU A 224 -3.11 12.23 -10.55
CA LEU A 224 -3.77 13.33 -11.25
C LEU A 224 -3.24 14.68 -10.80
N VAL A 225 -3.02 14.89 -9.49
CA VAL A 225 -2.40 16.12 -8.98
C VAL A 225 -1.01 16.31 -9.59
N ILE A 226 -0.18 15.27 -9.59
CA ILE A 226 1.18 15.33 -10.19
C ILE A 226 1.15 15.66 -11.68
N VAL A 227 0.22 15.08 -12.44
CA VAL A 227 0.14 15.28 -13.89
C VAL A 227 -0.48 16.64 -14.24
N SER A 228 -1.62 16.99 -13.62
CA SER A 228 -2.35 18.24 -13.87
C SER A 228 -1.57 19.49 -13.49
N THR A 229 -0.64 19.40 -12.55
CA THR A 229 0.24 20.52 -12.16
C THR A 229 1.53 20.61 -12.98
N GLY A 230 1.81 19.65 -13.87
CA GLY A 230 3.08 19.57 -14.60
C GLY A 230 4.28 19.20 -13.72
N ALA A 231 4.07 18.85 -12.44
CA ALA A 231 5.15 18.54 -11.49
C ALA A 231 6.09 17.42 -11.99
N TRP A 232 5.55 16.48 -12.75
CA TRP A 232 6.27 15.34 -13.33
C TRP A 232 7.39 15.73 -14.32
N GLU A 233 7.38 16.96 -14.85
CA GLU A 233 8.41 17.47 -15.77
C GLU A 233 9.65 18.04 -15.05
N THR A 234 9.57 18.26 -13.74
CA THR A 234 10.61 18.96 -12.98
C THR A 234 11.85 18.14 -12.64
N GLY A 235 11.87 16.85 -13.00
CA GLY A 235 12.93 15.90 -12.63
C GLY A 235 12.97 15.51 -11.14
N LYS A 236 12.06 16.04 -10.30
CA LYS A 236 11.93 15.64 -8.90
C LYS A 236 11.40 14.21 -8.81
N THR A 237 11.79 13.50 -7.75
CA THR A 237 11.40 12.10 -7.54
C THR A 237 10.91 11.87 -6.10
N SER A 238 10.15 10.78 -5.91
CA SER A 238 9.66 10.35 -4.59
C SER A 238 8.88 11.45 -3.85
N THR A 239 9.02 11.55 -2.53
CA THR A 239 8.31 12.51 -1.68
C THR A 239 8.43 13.97 -2.14
N ARG A 240 9.58 14.36 -2.70
CA ARG A 240 9.81 15.73 -3.21
C ARG A 240 8.91 16.08 -4.38
N LEU A 241 8.64 15.11 -5.26
CA LEU A 241 7.74 15.30 -6.39
C LEU A 241 6.33 15.55 -5.89
N SER A 242 5.85 14.73 -4.95
CA SER A 242 4.52 14.90 -4.38
C SER A 242 4.38 16.22 -3.61
N ILE A 243 5.39 16.61 -2.81
CA ILE A 243 5.35 17.91 -2.12
C ILE A 243 5.27 19.06 -3.13
N TYR A 244 6.07 19.00 -4.19
CA TYR A 244 6.05 20.04 -5.24
C TYR A 244 4.70 20.12 -5.95
N ALA A 245 4.05 18.99 -6.22
CA ALA A 245 2.76 18.97 -6.90
C ALA A 245 1.60 19.53 -6.05
N PHE A 246 1.76 19.64 -4.73
CA PHE A 246 0.75 20.16 -3.81
C PHE A 246 1.01 21.61 -3.38
N ASN A 247 2.12 22.21 -3.81
CA ASN A 247 2.46 23.61 -3.58
C ASN A 247 2.04 24.48 -4.76
#